data_AF-A0A6J8ECY0-F1
#
_entry.id   AF-A0A6J8ECY0-F1
#
_cell.length_a   1.000
_cell.length_b   1.000
_cell.length_c   1.000
_cell.angle_alpha   90.00
_cell.angle_beta   90.00
_cell.angle_gamma   90.00
#
_symmetry.space_group_name_H-M   'P 1'
#
loop_
_entity.id
_entity.type
_entity.pdbx_description
1 polymer ?
#
loop_
_entity_poly.entity_id
_entity_poly.type
_entity_poly.pdbx_seq_one_letter_code
_entity_poly.pdbx_strand_id
1 'polypeptide(L)'
;MEKHTEKLDSLKDLQNVKDQIAVVKEVCKGLKSNEGEITNVLQKLVQIYITFPAKHQVKRVLISAFQSLPSQSSDFVITELSRQLECIHKICLVSGDPRNYIDTVAGLMDNFPLGQKCIDNQCLEILQNVSSILSRFLAENSSTQSSVRQNELMHSCLACIQAGNRILQKSHCALSSKESEGISNVTTSLIKHNIGILHTDEFLMDCKTTCAINVILLIRLKFPKSIVTKVVEYIFQGTNKAGADNSDFPTLARGDNLSCQLSLLYGTMSIMELSELVEVHDGECLLLDYIFPSLTKISENGYPNSISKLLTVKCYNMWTSKTCSCLKSEVVSDKQRSLLCGGGQIIDSIMSCVWTVWEDTTDVIRIIAREIFENVLKIHTMANSSDIRTDIFLQNLTKKLIFDVSWSSKGKYGMLSNLVQIIGTELILQQTSDLSSIILSQMSEHALACHVSTF
;
A
#
# COMPACT_ATOMS: atom_id res chain seq x y z
N MET A 1 6.11 35.36 29.52
CA MET A 1 5.44 34.47 28.55
C MET A 1 4.94 35.26 27.35
N GLU A 2 4.52 36.51 27.52
CA GLU A 2 4.33 37.53 26.46
C GLU A 2 5.49 37.60 25.42
N LYS A 3 6.75 37.65 25.88
CA LYS A 3 7.95 37.60 25.03
C LYS A 3 8.09 36.33 24.18
N HIS A 4 7.51 35.20 24.60
CA HIS A 4 7.50 33.98 23.79
C HIS A 4 6.43 34.04 22.70
N THR A 5 5.27 34.65 22.98
CA THR A 5 4.21 34.85 21.99
C THR A 5 4.66 35.79 20.87
N GLU A 6 5.32 36.91 21.19
CA GLU A 6 5.88 37.84 20.19
C GLU A 6 6.95 37.19 19.29
N LYS A 7 7.79 36.31 19.86
CA LYS A 7 8.75 35.51 19.08
C LYS A 7 8.07 34.52 18.14
N LEU A 8 6.89 34.01 18.52
CA LEU A 8 6.10 33.11 17.67
C LEU A 8 5.37 33.84 16.55
N ASP A 9 5.05 35.13 16.72
CA ASP A 9 4.40 35.93 15.68
C ASP A 9 5.35 36.28 14.52
N SER A 10 6.63 36.52 14.81
CA SER A 10 7.68 36.80 13.81
C SER A 10 8.23 35.56 13.08
N LEU A 11 7.71 34.36 13.38
CA LEU A 11 8.27 33.08 12.92
C LEU A 11 8.15 32.88 11.41
N LYS A 12 7.11 33.44 10.79
CA LYS A 12 6.91 33.40 9.33
C LYS A 12 7.79 34.39 8.57
N ASP A 13 8.28 35.43 9.25
CA ASP A 13 9.12 36.48 8.65
C ASP A 13 10.60 36.04 8.58
N LEU A 14 10.95 34.97 9.29
CA LEU A 14 12.28 34.37 9.23
C LEU A 14 12.47 33.57 7.93
N GLN A 15 13.43 33.99 7.11
CA GLN A 15 13.74 33.33 5.83
C GLN A 15 14.40 31.94 5.98
N ASN A 16 15.01 31.64 7.13
CA ASN A 16 15.80 30.43 7.34
C ASN A 16 15.11 29.44 8.30
N VAL A 17 14.88 28.22 7.81
CA VAL A 17 14.26 27.12 8.57
C VAL A 17 15.03 26.77 9.85
N LYS A 18 16.37 26.93 9.86
CA LYS A 18 17.17 26.69 11.07
C LYS A 18 16.82 27.66 12.20
N ASP A 19 16.60 28.92 11.86
CA ASP A 19 16.29 29.98 12.83
C ASP A 19 14.86 29.83 13.35
N GLN A 20 13.92 29.48 12.46
CA GLN A 20 12.55 29.08 12.84
C GLN A 20 12.56 27.92 13.85
N ILE A 21 13.37 26.87 13.61
CA ILE A 21 13.51 25.74 14.52
C ILE A 21 14.12 26.16 15.86
N ALA A 22 15.13 27.03 15.85
CA ALA A 22 15.78 27.52 17.08
C ALA A 22 14.79 28.25 17.98
N VAL A 23 13.97 29.15 17.41
CA VAL A 23 12.92 29.88 18.14
C VAL A 23 11.89 28.92 18.72
N VAL A 24 11.39 27.97 17.94
CA VAL A 24 10.42 26.98 18.43
C VAL A 24 11.00 26.15 19.57
N LYS A 25 12.26 25.69 19.45
CA LYS A 25 12.93 24.93 20.51
C LYS A 25 13.13 25.75 21.79
N GLU A 26 13.47 27.03 21.66
CA GLU A 26 13.61 27.94 22.81
C GLU A 26 12.28 28.08 23.56
N VAL A 27 11.20 28.36 22.82
CA VAL A 27 9.84 28.48 23.39
C VAL A 27 9.39 27.17 24.03
N CYS A 28 9.63 26.03 23.38
CA CYS A 28 9.26 24.71 23.90
C CYS A 28 10.02 24.31 25.17
N LYS A 29 11.26 24.76 25.36
CA LYS A 29 11.99 24.57 26.62
C LYS A 29 11.36 25.36 27.77
N GLY A 30 10.87 26.57 27.49
CA GLY A 30 10.20 27.43 28.47
C GLY A 30 8.89 26.83 29.01
N LEU A 31 8.18 26.02 28.21
CA LEU A 31 6.92 25.37 28.59
C LEU A 31 7.05 24.40 29.76
N LYS A 32 8.24 23.86 30.02
CA LYS A 32 8.47 22.89 31.12
C LYS A 32 8.60 23.54 32.50
N SER A 33 8.68 24.87 32.58
CA SER A 33 9.15 25.58 33.78
C SER A 33 8.13 26.51 34.45
N ASN A 34 6.97 26.79 33.86
CA ASN A 34 6.03 27.81 34.37
C ASN A 34 4.56 27.45 34.09
N GLU A 35 3.73 27.23 35.11
CA GLU A 35 2.34 26.72 34.98
C GLU A 35 1.26 27.78 34.62
N GLY A 36 1.50 29.08 34.86
CA GLY A 36 0.42 30.10 34.84
C GLY A 36 -0.05 30.61 33.47
N GLU A 37 0.74 30.50 32.39
CA GLU A 37 0.43 31.07 31.05
C GLU A 37 0.69 30.10 29.89
N ILE A 38 0.80 28.80 30.17
CA ILE A 38 1.13 27.75 29.18
C ILE A 38 0.12 27.71 28.03
N THR A 39 -1.16 27.93 28.34
CA THR A 39 -2.30 27.74 27.41
C THR A 39 -2.23 28.63 26.17
N ASN A 40 -1.92 29.92 26.34
CA ASN A 40 -1.84 30.88 25.22
C ASN A 40 -0.68 30.54 24.27
N VAL A 41 0.46 30.13 24.83
CA VAL A 41 1.62 29.73 24.04
C VAL A 41 1.35 28.41 23.31
N LEU A 42 0.73 27.43 23.98
CA LEU A 42 0.31 26.18 23.33
C LEU A 42 -0.68 26.43 22.20
N GLN A 43 -1.65 27.32 22.40
CA GLN A 43 -2.61 27.71 21.36
C GLN A 43 -1.89 28.26 20.12
N LYS A 44 -0.91 29.14 20.33
CA LYS A 44 -0.11 29.70 19.23
C LYS A 44 0.74 28.65 18.53
N LEU A 45 1.35 27.74 19.28
CA LEU A 45 2.12 26.62 18.71
C LEU A 45 1.25 25.67 17.89
N VAL A 46 0.02 25.40 18.33
CA VAL A 46 -0.95 24.61 17.55
C VAL A 46 -1.35 25.36 16.27
N GLN A 47 -1.62 26.65 16.34
CA GLN A 47 -1.91 27.46 15.15
C GLN A 47 -0.75 27.45 14.14
N ILE A 48 0.49 27.55 14.63
CA ILE A 48 1.71 27.41 13.82
C ILE A 48 1.75 26.02 13.19
N TYR A 49 1.56 24.96 13.98
CA TYR A 49 1.52 23.60 13.45
C TYR A 49 0.53 23.49 12.30
N ILE A 50 -0.71 23.95 12.45
CA ILE A 50 -1.74 23.85 11.41
C ILE A 50 -1.36 24.63 10.15
N THR A 51 -0.74 25.80 10.29
CA THR A 51 -0.49 26.69 9.14
C THR A 51 0.69 26.24 8.26
N PHE A 52 1.68 25.54 8.81
CA PHE A 52 2.82 25.10 8.02
C PHE A 52 2.45 23.92 7.09
N PRO A 53 3.01 23.82 5.88
CA PRO A 53 2.70 22.72 4.96
C PRO A 53 3.14 21.36 5.51
N ALA A 54 2.52 20.29 5.01
CA ALA A 54 2.93 18.92 5.35
C ALA A 54 4.42 18.71 5.06
N LYS A 55 5.09 17.89 5.89
CA LYS A 55 6.54 17.59 5.83
C LYS A 55 7.50 18.75 6.17
N HIS A 56 7.01 19.93 6.56
CA HIS A 56 7.88 21.02 7.02
C HIS A 56 8.64 20.64 8.31
N GLN A 57 9.92 20.99 8.42
CA GLN A 57 10.76 20.59 9.55
C GLN A 57 10.27 21.15 10.89
N VAL A 58 9.68 22.35 10.89
CA VAL A 58 9.06 22.95 12.09
C VAL A 58 7.93 22.06 12.64
N LYS A 59 7.11 21.44 11.79
CA LYS A 59 6.07 20.50 12.25
C LYS A 59 6.65 19.33 13.03
N ARG A 60 7.79 18.77 12.58
CA ARG A 60 8.45 17.65 13.28
C ARG A 60 8.94 18.04 14.67
N VAL A 61 9.47 19.26 14.81
CA VAL A 61 9.91 19.80 16.11
C VAL A 61 8.70 20.00 17.03
N LEU A 62 7.60 20.55 16.51
CA LEU A 62 6.37 20.74 17.27
C LEU A 62 5.76 19.41 17.72
N ILE A 63 5.71 18.40 16.85
CA ILE A 63 5.25 17.04 17.20
C ILE A 63 6.04 16.49 18.38
N SER A 64 7.38 16.56 18.32
CA SER A 64 8.24 16.09 19.42
C SER A 64 8.04 16.90 20.69
N ALA A 65 7.88 18.23 20.58
CA ALA A 65 7.62 19.09 21.72
C ALA A 65 6.28 18.73 22.39
N PHE A 66 5.20 18.60 21.63
CA PHE A 66 3.87 18.26 22.13
C PHE A 66 3.85 16.89 22.80
N GLN A 67 4.56 15.90 22.26
CA GLN A 67 4.66 14.56 22.86
C GLN A 67 5.40 14.55 24.21
N SER A 68 6.24 15.57 24.47
CA SER A 68 7.00 15.68 25.73
C SER A 68 6.27 16.45 26.83
N LEU A 69 5.02 16.87 26.58
CA LEU A 69 4.21 17.62 27.53
C LEU A 69 3.56 16.71 28.57
N PRO A 70 3.24 17.23 29.77
CA PRO A 70 2.37 16.56 30.73
C PRO A 70 0.97 16.25 30.17
N SER A 71 0.21 15.36 30.83
CA SER A 71 -1.11 14.92 30.38
C SER A 71 -2.10 16.07 30.19
N GLN A 72 -2.24 16.96 31.18
CA GLN A 72 -3.18 18.10 31.12
C GLN A 72 -2.89 19.03 29.93
N SER A 73 -1.63 19.33 29.66
CA SER A 73 -1.22 20.13 28.51
C SER A 73 -1.42 19.41 27.18
N SER A 74 -1.24 18.08 27.16
CA SER A 74 -1.51 17.24 25.99
C SER A 74 -3.01 17.23 25.64
N ASP A 75 -3.88 17.17 26.64
CA ASP A 75 -5.33 17.22 26.44
C ASP A 75 -5.79 18.59 25.92
N PHE A 76 -5.16 19.67 26.39
CA PHE A 76 -5.36 21.00 25.81
C PHE A 76 -4.96 21.05 24.33
N VAL A 77 -3.79 20.51 23.97
CA VAL A 77 -3.34 20.44 22.58
C VAL A 77 -4.34 19.65 21.71
N ILE A 78 -4.85 18.52 22.19
CA ILE A 78 -5.87 17.73 21.46
C ILE A 78 -7.15 18.56 21.25
N THR A 79 -7.60 19.27 22.28
CA THR A 79 -8.81 20.11 22.22
C THR A 79 -8.64 21.25 21.22
N GLU A 80 -7.52 21.95 21.28
CA GLU A 80 -7.24 23.06 20.36
C GLU A 80 -7.02 22.58 18.92
N LEU A 81 -6.39 21.41 18.71
CA LEU A 81 -6.29 20.79 17.39
C LEU A 81 -7.66 20.48 16.80
N SER A 82 -8.58 19.96 17.63
CA SER A 82 -9.95 19.65 17.19
C SER A 82 -10.69 20.91 16.78
N ARG A 83 -10.61 21.97 17.61
CA ARG A 83 -11.21 23.28 17.33
C ARG A 83 -10.66 23.90 16.04
N GLN A 84 -9.34 23.84 15.82
CA GLN A 84 -8.72 24.37 14.60
C GLN A 84 -9.14 23.58 13.36
N LEU A 85 -9.26 22.25 13.46
CA LEU A 85 -9.71 21.42 12.36
C LEU A 85 -11.16 21.74 11.95
N GLU A 86 -12.05 21.94 12.91
CA GLU A 86 -13.42 22.43 12.66
C GLU A 86 -13.42 23.80 11.97
N CYS A 87 -12.57 24.74 12.42
CA CYS A 87 -12.44 26.05 11.78
C CYS A 87 -12.01 25.92 10.31
N ILE A 88 -11.02 25.07 10.00
CA ILE A 88 -10.57 24.83 8.63
C ILE A 88 -11.71 24.21 7.79
N HIS A 89 -12.47 23.27 8.36
CA HIS A 89 -13.59 22.67 7.67
C HIS A 89 -14.67 23.70 7.33
N LYS A 90 -15.05 24.56 8.28
CA LYS A 90 -16.01 25.65 8.05
C LYS A 90 -15.56 26.60 6.94
N ILE A 91 -14.27 26.95 6.90
CA ILE A 91 -13.70 27.77 5.82
C ILE A 91 -13.80 27.03 4.47
N CYS A 92 -13.47 25.74 4.44
CA CYS A 92 -13.57 24.89 3.25
C CYS A 92 -14.99 24.84 2.66
N LEU A 93 -16.03 24.82 3.50
CA LEU A 93 -17.43 24.79 3.05
C LEU A 93 -17.87 26.10 2.37
N VAL A 94 -17.32 27.25 2.76
CA VAL A 94 -17.77 28.57 2.28
C VAL A 94 -16.98 29.04 1.05
N SER A 95 -15.65 28.97 1.11
CA SER A 95 -14.78 29.59 0.09
C SER A 95 -13.37 29.04 0.03
N GLY A 96 -13.00 28.13 0.94
CA GLY A 96 -11.66 27.59 1.05
C GLY A 96 -11.37 26.46 0.08
N ASP A 97 -10.07 26.22 -0.12
CA ASP A 97 -9.57 25.04 -0.83
C ASP A 97 -9.80 23.77 0.02
N PRO A 98 -10.61 22.80 -0.45
CA PRO A 98 -10.83 21.55 0.28
C PRO A 98 -9.55 20.74 0.49
N ARG A 99 -8.52 20.96 -0.34
CA ARG A 99 -7.25 20.27 -0.23
C ARG A 99 -6.53 20.56 1.08
N ASN A 100 -6.64 21.79 1.59
CA ASN A 100 -6.01 22.18 2.86
C ASN A 100 -6.56 21.39 4.05
N TYR A 101 -7.88 21.16 4.09
CA TYR A 101 -8.50 20.32 5.12
C TYR A 101 -7.98 18.88 5.04
N ILE A 102 -7.96 18.29 3.84
CA ILE A 102 -7.48 16.93 3.61
C ILE A 102 -6.01 16.76 4.00
N ASP A 103 -5.14 17.68 3.59
CA ASP A 103 -3.72 17.63 3.93
C ASP A 103 -3.46 17.83 5.43
N THR A 104 -4.31 18.63 6.11
CA THR A 104 -4.26 18.79 7.57
C THR A 104 -4.64 17.49 8.27
N VAL A 105 -5.75 16.84 7.89
CA VAL A 105 -6.17 15.53 8.40
C VAL A 105 -5.06 14.49 8.16
N ALA A 106 -4.51 14.43 6.96
CA ALA A 106 -3.44 13.50 6.60
C ALA A 106 -2.17 13.73 7.44
N GLY A 107 -1.85 14.99 7.76
CA GLY A 107 -0.73 15.37 8.60
C GLY A 107 -0.92 15.02 10.09
N LEU A 108 -2.15 15.16 10.62
CA LEU A 108 -2.47 14.73 12.00
C LEU A 108 -2.31 13.22 12.17
N MET A 109 -2.53 12.44 11.11
CA MET A 109 -2.37 10.99 11.10
C MET A 109 -0.94 10.51 10.77
N ASP A 110 0.00 11.42 10.50
CA ASP A 110 1.38 11.09 10.11
C ASP A 110 2.33 11.13 11.30
N ASN A 111 2.52 9.99 11.97
CA ASN A 111 3.44 9.80 13.08
C ASN A 111 3.26 10.79 14.25
N PHE A 112 2.02 11.23 14.47
CA PHE A 112 1.67 12.17 15.52
C PHE A 112 0.56 11.61 16.43
N PRO A 113 0.90 10.96 17.56
CA PRO A 113 -0.08 10.30 18.43
C PRO A 113 -1.17 11.22 19.01
N LEU A 114 -0.85 12.47 19.36
CA LEU A 114 -1.86 13.43 19.81
C LEU A 114 -2.78 13.86 18.66
N GLY A 115 -2.23 13.98 17.44
CA GLY A 115 -3.03 14.19 16.23
C GLY A 115 -3.99 13.02 15.98
N GLN A 116 -3.51 11.78 16.09
CA GLN A 116 -4.37 10.60 15.99
C GLN A 116 -5.48 10.60 17.04
N LYS A 117 -5.18 10.89 18.31
CA LYS A 117 -6.21 11.04 19.35
C LYS A 117 -7.24 12.13 19.04
N CYS A 118 -6.80 13.26 18.48
CA CYS A 118 -7.69 14.32 18.00
C CYS A 118 -8.65 13.81 16.90
N ILE A 119 -8.15 13.00 15.96
CA ILE A 119 -8.99 12.38 14.93
C ILE A 119 -9.94 11.34 15.55
N ASP A 120 -9.46 10.48 16.45
CA ASP A 120 -10.27 9.43 17.10
C ASP A 120 -11.50 10.02 17.82
N ASN A 121 -11.34 11.16 18.50
CA ASN A 121 -12.42 11.85 19.22
C ASN A 121 -13.60 12.26 18.32
N GLN A 122 -13.35 12.59 17.05
CA GLN A 122 -14.33 13.10 16.07
C GLN A 122 -14.29 12.31 14.75
N CYS A 123 -13.91 11.03 14.82
CA CYS A 123 -13.57 10.24 13.64
C CYS A 123 -14.71 10.09 12.62
N LEU A 124 -15.95 9.94 13.09
CA LEU A 124 -17.13 9.80 12.22
C LEU A 124 -17.38 11.08 11.42
N GLU A 125 -17.37 12.24 12.08
CA GLU A 125 -17.57 13.54 11.44
C GLU A 125 -16.47 13.81 10.41
N ILE A 126 -15.21 13.54 10.76
CA ILE A 126 -14.09 13.72 9.83
C ILE A 126 -14.24 12.80 8.61
N LEU A 127 -14.64 11.54 8.81
CA LEU A 127 -14.85 10.60 7.71
C LEU A 127 -16.01 11.03 6.80
N GLN A 128 -17.10 11.58 7.38
CA GLN A 128 -18.20 12.18 6.62
C GLN A 128 -17.74 13.38 5.80
N ASN A 129 -16.92 14.26 6.39
CA ASN A 129 -16.34 15.41 5.71
C ASN A 129 -15.43 14.97 4.55
N VAL A 130 -14.59 13.95 4.76
CA VAL A 130 -13.76 13.34 3.70
C VAL A 130 -14.63 12.80 2.57
N SER A 131 -15.71 12.06 2.89
CA SER A 131 -16.65 11.56 1.88
C SER A 131 -17.29 12.69 1.07
N SER A 132 -17.78 13.73 1.74
CA SER A 132 -18.40 14.89 1.08
C SER A 132 -17.41 15.65 0.18
N ILE A 133 -16.16 15.82 0.61
CA ILE A 133 -15.12 16.47 -0.20
C ILE A 133 -14.77 15.61 -1.41
N LEU A 134 -14.69 14.28 -1.25
CA LEU A 134 -14.47 13.37 -2.37
C LEU A 134 -15.61 13.46 -3.39
N SER A 135 -16.87 13.47 -2.95
CA SER A 135 -18.03 13.67 -3.84
C SER A 135 -17.90 14.95 -4.66
N ARG A 136 -17.46 16.05 -4.03
CA ARG A 136 -17.27 17.33 -4.70
C ARG A 136 -16.17 17.26 -5.75
N PHE A 137 -15.00 16.69 -5.44
CA PHE A 137 -13.94 16.51 -6.43
C PHE A 137 -14.38 15.65 -7.62
N LEU A 138 -15.16 14.60 -7.37
CA LEU A 138 -15.69 13.74 -8.42
C LEU A 138 -16.73 14.45 -9.29
N ALA A 139 -17.61 15.25 -8.70
CA ALA A 139 -18.59 16.04 -9.44
C ALA A 139 -17.91 17.12 -10.31
N GLU A 140 -16.80 17.69 -9.84
CA GLU A 140 -15.99 18.64 -10.59
C GLU A 140 -15.16 17.98 -11.70
N ASN A 141 -14.88 16.67 -11.61
CA ASN A 141 -14.06 15.93 -12.58
C ASN A 141 -14.89 15.51 -13.81
N SER A 142 -15.34 16.48 -14.60
CA SER A 142 -16.06 16.23 -15.86
C SER A 142 -15.10 16.04 -17.04
N SER A 143 -15.54 15.24 -18.03
CA SER A 143 -14.79 14.99 -19.29
C SER A 143 -14.57 16.25 -20.15
N THR A 144 -15.23 17.35 -19.81
CA THR A 144 -15.17 18.64 -20.53
C THR A 144 -14.05 19.57 -20.06
N GLN A 145 -13.29 19.21 -19.02
CA GLN A 145 -12.19 20.03 -18.50
C GLN A 145 -10.88 19.84 -19.26
N SER A 146 -9.95 20.77 -19.07
CA SER A 146 -8.58 20.62 -19.59
C SER A 146 -7.89 19.43 -18.91
N SER A 147 -7.00 18.75 -19.65
CA SER A 147 -6.25 17.59 -19.14
C SER A 147 -5.43 17.92 -17.89
N VAL A 148 -4.89 19.15 -17.81
CA VAL A 148 -4.17 19.65 -16.63
C VAL A 148 -5.08 19.69 -15.42
N ARG A 149 -6.28 20.27 -15.57
CA ARG A 149 -7.22 20.41 -14.46
C ARG A 149 -7.78 19.06 -14.02
N GLN A 150 -8.07 18.16 -14.96
CA GLN A 150 -8.46 16.78 -14.64
C GLN A 150 -7.38 16.09 -13.82
N ASN A 151 -6.11 16.23 -14.20
CA ASN A 151 -5.00 15.63 -13.45
C ASN A 151 -4.88 16.20 -12.03
N GLU A 152 -5.04 17.52 -11.84
CA GLU A 152 -5.08 18.15 -10.51
C GLU A 152 -6.23 17.61 -9.65
N LEU A 153 -7.43 17.44 -10.23
CA LEU A 153 -8.59 16.87 -9.55
C LEU A 153 -8.38 15.40 -9.20
N MET A 154 -7.76 14.61 -10.08
CA MET A 154 -7.39 13.23 -9.79
C MET A 154 -6.39 13.14 -8.63
N HIS A 155 -5.38 14.02 -8.58
CA HIS A 155 -4.45 14.10 -7.45
C HIS A 155 -5.13 14.57 -6.14
N SER A 156 -6.17 15.39 -6.25
CA SER A 156 -7.01 15.81 -5.13
C SER A 156 -7.88 14.68 -4.60
N CYS A 157 -8.49 13.90 -5.50
CA CYS A 157 -9.19 12.66 -5.16
C CYS A 157 -8.24 11.67 -4.47
N LEU A 158 -7.05 11.44 -5.06
CA LEU A 158 -6.05 10.52 -4.53
C LEU A 158 -5.70 10.84 -3.07
N ALA A 159 -5.42 12.11 -2.77
CA ALA A 159 -5.08 12.49 -1.40
C ALA A 159 -6.25 12.38 -0.44
N CYS A 160 -7.47 12.67 -0.90
CA CYS A 160 -8.68 12.49 -0.12
C CYS A 160 -8.85 11.01 0.28
N ILE A 161 -8.68 10.09 -0.68
CA ILE A 161 -8.76 8.64 -0.43
C ILE A 161 -7.59 8.18 0.45
N GLN A 162 -6.37 8.68 0.25
CA GLN A 162 -5.23 8.37 1.11
C GLN A 162 -5.44 8.82 2.57
N ALA A 163 -6.02 10.00 2.78
CA ALA A 163 -6.40 10.47 4.11
C ALA A 163 -7.46 9.54 4.72
N GLY A 164 -8.50 9.17 3.96
CA GLY A 164 -9.50 8.17 4.35
C GLY A 164 -8.89 6.83 4.73
N ASN A 165 -7.97 6.29 3.92
CA ASN A 165 -7.24 5.04 4.22
C ASN A 165 -6.51 5.11 5.55
N ARG A 166 -5.81 6.22 5.83
CA ARG A 166 -5.09 6.41 7.11
C ARG A 166 -6.05 6.42 8.30
N ILE A 167 -7.20 7.07 8.16
CA ILE A 167 -8.25 7.06 9.20
C ILE A 167 -8.74 5.64 9.43
N LEU A 168 -9.17 4.94 8.37
CA LEU A 168 -9.70 3.57 8.48
C LEU A 168 -8.68 2.59 9.09
N GLN A 169 -7.40 2.72 8.75
CA GLN A 169 -6.34 1.84 9.25
C GLN A 169 -5.95 2.12 10.71
N LYS A 170 -5.83 3.40 11.10
CA LYS A 170 -5.29 3.78 12.42
C LYS A 170 -6.38 4.03 13.48
N SER A 171 -7.58 4.41 13.05
CA SER A 171 -8.72 4.76 13.92
C SER A 171 -9.82 3.69 13.89
N HIS A 172 -9.50 2.46 13.47
CA HIS A 172 -10.47 1.36 13.37
C HIS A 172 -11.20 1.09 14.70
N CYS A 173 -10.51 1.12 15.84
CA CYS A 173 -11.13 0.89 17.15
C CYS A 173 -12.16 1.98 17.52
N ALA A 174 -11.88 3.24 17.16
CA ALA A 174 -12.79 4.36 17.41
C ALA A 174 -14.05 4.31 16.51
N LEU A 175 -13.94 3.71 15.34
CA LEU A 175 -15.05 3.52 14.39
C LEU A 175 -15.87 2.26 14.71
N SER A 176 -15.21 1.11 14.91
CA SER A 176 -15.87 -0.18 15.18
C SER A 176 -16.66 -0.22 16.48
N SER A 177 -16.29 0.58 17.48
CA SER A 177 -17.03 0.70 18.75
C SER A 177 -18.33 1.50 18.65
N LYS A 178 -18.56 2.20 17.53
CA LYS A 178 -19.70 3.10 17.34
C LYS A 178 -20.69 2.50 16.34
N GLU A 179 -21.41 1.44 16.70
CA GLU A 179 -22.53 0.96 15.89
C GLU A 179 -23.58 2.07 15.75
N SER A 180 -23.59 2.73 14.59
CA SER A 180 -24.48 3.85 14.30
C SER A 180 -24.86 3.83 12.83
N GLU A 181 -26.09 4.25 12.55
CA GLU A 181 -26.59 4.46 11.18
C GLU A 181 -25.67 5.40 10.37
N GLY A 182 -25.04 6.37 11.06
CA GLY A 182 -24.06 7.28 10.47
C GLY A 182 -22.83 6.59 9.87
N ILE A 183 -22.29 5.56 10.53
CA ILE A 183 -21.15 4.78 9.99
C ILE A 183 -21.57 3.98 8.76
N SER A 184 -22.75 3.35 8.79
CA SER A 184 -23.27 2.60 7.64
C SER A 184 -23.45 3.50 6.42
N ASN A 185 -24.02 4.70 6.62
CA ASN A 185 -24.28 5.66 5.55
C ASN A 185 -22.98 6.21 4.93
N VAL A 186 -22.01 6.63 5.75
CA VAL A 186 -20.73 7.13 5.23
C VAL A 186 -19.94 6.03 4.51
N THR A 187 -19.97 4.80 5.04
CA THR A 187 -19.29 3.65 4.44
C THR A 187 -19.87 3.30 3.08
N THR A 188 -21.20 3.22 2.98
CA THR A 188 -21.93 2.99 1.73
C THR A 188 -21.63 4.09 0.70
N SER A 189 -21.65 5.36 1.12
CA SER A 189 -21.30 6.50 0.26
C SER A 189 -19.86 6.42 -0.26
N LEU A 190 -18.88 6.15 0.61
CA LEU A 190 -17.49 6.01 0.23
C LEU A 190 -17.27 4.81 -0.71
N ILE A 191 -17.89 3.66 -0.45
CA ILE A 191 -17.84 2.50 -1.34
C ILE A 191 -18.32 2.91 -2.73
N LYS A 192 -19.48 3.57 -2.84
CA LYS A 192 -20.00 4.05 -4.13
C LYS A 192 -19.04 4.98 -4.87
N HIS A 193 -18.41 5.94 -4.18
CA HIS A 193 -17.42 6.83 -4.80
C HIS A 193 -16.19 6.07 -5.31
N ASN A 194 -15.64 5.16 -4.51
CA ASN A 194 -14.47 4.38 -4.89
C ASN A 194 -14.78 3.43 -6.06
N ILE A 195 -15.96 2.80 -6.07
CA ILE A 195 -16.43 1.99 -7.20
C ILE A 195 -16.52 2.83 -8.47
N GLY A 196 -17.05 4.05 -8.38
CA GLY A 196 -17.08 4.99 -9.50
C GLY A 196 -15.69 5.21 -10.11
N ILE A 197 -14.71 5.55 -9.26
CA ILE A 197 -13.31 5.78 -9.70
C ILE A 197 -12.68 4.52 -10.30
N LEU A 198 -12.92 3.36 -9.70
CA LEU A 198 -12.38 2.08 -10.17
C LEU A 198 -12.84 1.74 -11.60
N HIS A 199 -14.08 2.06 -11.94
CA HIS A 199 -14.66 1.76 -13.25
C HIS A 199 -14.37 2.81 -14.32
N THR A 200 -14.00 4.03 -13.94
CA THR A 200 -13.66 5.11 -14.88
C THR A 200 -12.24 4.95 -15.43
N ASP A 201 -12.09 4.77 -16.74
CA ASP A 201 -10.80 4.47 -17.38
C ASP A 201 -9.78 5.61 -17.34
N GLU A 202 -10.26 6.85 -17.35
CA GLU A 202 -9.45 8.06 -17.38
C GLU A 202 -8.68 8.29 -16.07
N PHE A 203 -9.10 7.67 -14.96
CA PHE A 203 -8.41 7.82 -13.69
C PHE A 203 -7.05 7.13 -13.67
N LEU A 204 -6.07 7.81 -13.08
CA LEU A 204 -4.74 7.28 -12.83
C LEU A 204 -4.78 5.95 -12.07
N MET A 205 -3.86 5.04 -12.40
CA MET A 205 -3.74 3.75 -11.70
C MET A 205 -3.45 3.90 -10.21
N ASP A 206 -2.75 4.95 -9.78
CA ASP A 206 -2.52 5.24 -8.37
C ASP A 206 -3.82 5.57 -7.63
N CYS A 207 -4.76 6.25 -8.29
CA CYS A 207 -6.11 6.47 -7.74
C CYS A 207 -6.84 5.15 -7.60
N LYS A 208 -6.85 4.31 -8.64
CA LYS A 208 -7.56 3.02 -8.65
C LYS A 208 -7.04 2.05 -7.60
N THR A 209 -5.72 1.87 -7.51
CA THR A 209 -5.10 1.01 -6.48
C THR A 209 -5.37 1.51 -5.07
N THR A 210 -5.32 2.83 -4.84
CA THR A 210 -5.66 3.44 -3.54
C THR A 210 -7.16 3.28 -3.22
N CYS A 211 -8.05 3.39 -4.22
CA CYS A 211 -9.48 3.13 -4.07
C CYS A 211 -9.76 1.68 -3.69
N ALA A 212 -9.10 0.73 -4.35
CA ALA A 212 -9.24 -0.68 -4.04
C ALA A 212 -8.83 -0.99 -2.59
N ILE A 213 -7.73 -0.41 -2.11
CA ILE A 213 -7.35 -0.47 -0.70
C ILE A 213 -8.48 0.08 0.20
N ASN A 214 -9.05 1.23 -0.15
CA ASN A 214 -10.13 1.85 0.61
C ASN A 214 -11.38 0.97 0.65
N VAL A 215 -11.78 0.37 -0.47
CA VAL A 215 -12.92 -0.56 -0.56
C VAL A 215 -12.75 -1.74 0.39
N ILE A 216 -11.57 -2.38 0.41
CA ILE A 216 -11.33 -3.53 1.30
C ILE A 216 -11.33 -3.09 2.77
N LEU A 217 -10.78 -1.92 3.10
CA LEU A 217 -10.87 -1.35 4.45
C LEU A 217 -12.32 -1.05 4.88
N LEU A 218 -13.14 -0.55 3.96
CA LEU A 218 -14.57 -0.28 4.21
C LEU A 218 -15.39 -1.56 4.36
N ILE A 219 -15.06 -2.62 3.62
CA ILE A 219 -15.64 -3.96 3.81
C ILE A 219 -15.31 -4.47 5.22
N ARG A 220 -14.05 -4.34 5.65
CA ARG A 220 -13.61 -4.73 7.01
C ARG A 220 -14.31 -3.93 8.11
N LEU A 221 -14.61 -2.66 7.84
CA LEU A 221 -15.36 -1.83 8.79
C LEU A 221 -16.85 -2.22 8.84
N LYS A 222 -17.45 -2.57 7.70
CA LYS A 222 -18.89 -2.86 7.58
C LYS A 222 -19.28 -4.26 8.04
N PHE A 223 -18.40 -5.23 7.86
CA PHE A 223 -18.69 -6.65 8.09
C PHE A 223 -17.82 -7.23 9.19
N PRO A 224 -18.34 -8.19 9.98
CA PRO A 224 -17.53 -8.92 10.94
C PRO A 224 -16.45 -9.74 10.20
N LYS A 225 -15.32 -9.97 10.87
CA LYS A 225 -14.14 -10.65 10.31
C LYS A 225 -14.48 -11.97 9.58
N SER A 226 -15.40 -12.76 10.13
CA SER A 226 -15.85 -14.04 9.58
C SER A 226 -16.58 -13.95 8.22
N ILE A 227 -17.06 -12.76 7.84
CA ILE A 227 -17.80 -12.52 6.59
C ILE A 227 -16.92 -11.81 5.56
N VAL A 228 -15.90 -11.07 5.99
CA VAL A 228 -15.01 -10.29 5.10
C VAL A 228 -14.44 -11.15 3.98
N THR A 229 -13.86 -12.32 4.30
CA THR A 229 -13.26 -13.21 3.31
C THR A 229 -14.28 -13.64 2.25
N LYS A 230 -15.49 -14.02 2.66
CA LYS A 230 -16.58 -14.41 1.75
C LYS A 230 -17.05 -13.29 0.84
N VAL A 231 -17.13 -12.06 1.35
CA VAL A 231 -17.47 -10.88 0.54
C VAL A 231 -16.40 -10.61 -0.50
N VAL A 232 -15.12 -10.78 -0.13
CA VAL A 232 -13.99 -10.62 -1.06
C VAL A 232 -13.97 -11.74 -2.10
N GLU A 233 -14.19 -12.99 -1.72
CA GLU A 233 -14.36 -14.13 -2.62
C GLU A 233 -15.46 -13.85 -3.66
N TYR A 234 -16.62 -13.33 -3.21
CA TYR A 234 -17.72 -12.95 -4.08
C TYR A 234 -17.34 -11.88 -5.12
N ILE A 235 -16.52 -10.90 -4.74
CA ILE A 235 -16.02 -9.87 -5.67
C ILE A 235 -15.21 -10.51 -6.81
N PHE A 236 -14.41 -11.54 -6.51
CA PHE A 236 -13.61 -12.24 -7.53
C PHE A 236 -14.39 -13.28 -8.35
N GLN A 237 -15.45 -13.87 -7.78
CA GLN A 237 -16.26 -14.87 -8.47
C GLN A 237 -17.10 -14.29 -9.62
N GLY A 238 -17.49 -13.01 -9.58
CA GLY A 238 -18.27 -12.41 -10.66
C GLY A 238 -19.72 -12.94 -10.79
N THR A 239 -20.20 -13.81 -9.89
CA THR A 239 -21.49 -14.49 -10.02
C THR A 239 -22.58 -13.90 -9.13
N ASN A 240 -23.84 -13.89 -9.60
CA ASN A 240 -25.04 -13.46 -8.85
C ASN A 240 -25.44 -14.40 -7.68
N LYS A 241 -24.54 -15.22 -7.14
CA LYS A 241 -24.86 -16.27 -6.15
C LYS A 241 -24.44 -15.90 -4.73
N ALA A 242 -25.03 -14.84 -4.19
CA ALA A 242 -25.16 -14.67 -2.74
C ALA A 242 -26.39 -13.80 -2.48
N GLY A 243 -27.21 -14.16 -1.49
CA GLY A 243 -28.41 -13.43 -1.05
C GLY A 243 -28.12 -12.06 -0.41
N ALA A 244 -27.22 -11.28 -1.01
CA ALA A 244 -26.91 -9.90 -0.67
C ALA A 244 -27.54 -8.97 -1.73
N ASP A 245 -28.85 -9.10 -1.92
CA ASP A 245 -29.68 -8.29 -2.85
C ASP A 245 -29.68 -6.78 -2.53
N ASN A 246 -28.99 -6.35 -1.46
CA ASN A 246 -28.95 -4.97 -0.97
C ASN A 246 -27.54 -4.35 -0.90
N SER A 247 -26.54 -4.91 -1.58
CA SER A 247 -25.17 -4.42 -1.45
C SER A 247 -24.63 -3.81 -2.74
N ASP A 248 -23.85 -2.73 -2.67
CA ASP A 248 -23.23 -2.08 -3.84
C ASP A 248 -22.10 -2.93 -4.49
N PHE A 249 -21.67 -4.02 -3.83
CA PHE A 249 -20.55 -4.89 -4.24
C PHE A 249 -20.74 -5.71 -5.53
N PRO A 250 -21.95 -6.10 -5.97
CA PRO A 250 -22.16 -6.79 -7.25
C PRO A 250 -21.69 -5.96 -8.45
N THR A 251 -21.59 -4.63 -8.32
CA THR A 251 -21.02 -3.79 -9.40
C THR A 251 -19.50 -3.95 -9.53
N LEU A 252 -18.77 -4.18 -8.42
CA LEU A 252 -17.33 -4.50 -8.44
C LEU A 252 -17.03 -5.82 -9.15
N ALA A 253 -17.92 -6.80 -8.97
CA ALA A 253 -17.82 -8.14 -9.54
C ALA A 253 -18.04 -8.17 -11.07
N ARG A 254 -18.59 -7.10 -11.67
CA ARG A 254 -18.95 -7.00 -13.10
C ARG A 254 -17.89 -6.31 -13.96
N GLY A 255 -16.72 -5.99 -13.43
CA GLY A 255 -15.71 -5.26 -14.17
C GLY A 255 -15.01 -6.11 -15.22
N ASP A 256 -15.42 -6.05 -16.49
CA ASP A 256 -14.58 -6.44 -17.65
C ASP A 256 -13.32 -5.55 -17.79
N ASN A 257 -13.22 -4.53 -16.95
CA ASN A 257 -12.12 -3.59 -16.92
C ASN A 257 -10.90 -4.16 -16.19
N LEU A 258 -9.86 -4.49 -16.96
CA LEU A 258 -8.56 -4.96 -16.47
C LEU A 258 -7.98 -4.09 -15.35
N SER A 259 -8.07 -2.77 -15.47
CA SER A 259 -7.50 -1.84 -14.50
C SER A 259 -8.19 -1.91 -13.14
N CYS A 260 -9.50 -2.15 -13.14
CA CYS A 260 -10.29 -2.37 -11.93
C CYS A 260 -9.89 -3.70 -11.27
N GLN A 261 -9.86 -4.80 -12.05
CA GLN A 261 -9.49 -6.12 -11.54
C GLN A 261 -8.08 -6.14 -10.93
N LEU A 262 -7.08 -5.58 -11.63
CA LEU A 262 -5.71 -5.48 -11.11
C LEU A 262 -5.64 -4.62 -9.84
N SER A 263 -6.40 -3.54 -9.78
CA SER A 263 -6.45 -2.68 -8.60
C SER A 263 -7.07 -3.42 -7.41
N LEU A 264 -8.13 -4.19 -7.63
CA LEU A 264 -8.78 -5.00 -6.58
C LEU A 264 -7.89 -6.13 -6.08
N LEU A 265 -7.16 -6.81 -6.96
CA LEU A 265 -6.12 -7.78 -6.57
C LEU A 265 -5.06 -7.12 -5.69
N TYR A 266 -4.58 -5.95 -6.11
CA TYR A 266 -3.60 -5.17 -5.36
C TYR A 266 -4.14 -4.74 -3.98
N GLY A 267 -5.35 -4.19 -3.93
CA GLY A 267 -5.98 -3.73 -2.69
C GLY A 267 -6.25 -4.86 -1.70
N THR A 268 -6.77 -5.99 -2.20
CA THR A 268 -7.04 -7.19 -1.39
C THR A 268 -5.77 -7.72 -0.76
N MET A 269 -4.75 -7.97 -1.58
CA MET A 269 -3.47 -8.47 -1.08
C MET A 269 -2.77 -7.46 -0.16
N SER A 270 -2.99 -6.16 -0.32
CA SER A 270 -2.39 -5.15 0.57
C SER A 270 -2.99 -5.17 1.97
N ILE A 271 -4.29 -5.46 2.10
CA ILE A 271 -5.03 -5.30 3.36
C ILE A 271 -5.28 -6.62 4.09
N MET A 272 -5.56 -7.71 3.39
CA MET A 272 -5.94 -8.98 4.02
C MET A 272 -4.81 -9.58 4.85
N GLU A 273 -5.13 -10.13 6.02
CA GLU A 273 -4.16 -10.79 6.91
C GLU A 273 -3.75 -12.17 6.35
N LEU A 274 -2.59 -12.67 6.77
CA LEU A 274 -2.08 -13.97 6.30
C LEU A 274 -3.06 -15.12 6.62
N SER A 275 -3.66 -15.12 7.80
CA SER A 275 -4.63 -16.13 8.21
C SER A 275 -5.89 -16.10 7.34
N GLU A 276 -6.40 -14.91 7.01
CA GLU A 276 -7.62 -14.74 6.22
C GLU A 276 -7.42 -15.17 4.75
N LEU A 277 -6.20 -15.06 4.25
CA LEU A 277 -5.86 -15.44 2.87
C LEU A 277 -5.84 -16.96 2.68
N VAL A 278 -5.47 -17.71 3.72
CA VAL A 278 -5.33 -19.18 3.66
C VAL A 278 -6.46 -19.93 4.37
N GLU A 279 -7.32 -19.21 5.09
CA GLU A 279 -8.52 -19.75 5.71
C GLU A 279 -9.38 -20.46 4.67
N VAL A 280 -9.78 -21.69 5.00
CA VAL A 280 -10.50 -22.57 4.08
C VAL A 280 -11.99 -22.47 4.37
N HIS A 281 -12.75 -22.01 3.38
CA HIS A 281 -14.21 -22.01 3.38
C HIS A 281 -14.69 -22.94 2.27
N ASP A 282 -15.55 -23.91 2.61
CA ASP A 282 -16.10 -24.87 1.64
C ASP A 282 -15.05 -25.64 0.80
N GLY A 283 -13.83 -25.78 1.34
CA GLY A 283 -12.71 -26.50 0.71
C GLY A 283 -11.79 -25.64 -0.17
N GLU A 284 -12.08 -24.34 -0.29
CA GLU A 284 -11.33 -23.35 -1.07
C GLU A 284 -10.78 -22.25 -0.15
N CYS A 285 -9.72 -21.56 -0.56
CA CYS A 285 -9.13 -20.44 0.14
C CYS A 285 -8.89 -19.25 -0.80
N LEU A 286 -9.00 -18.05 -0.24
CA LEU A 286 -8.91 -16.80 -1.00
C LEU A 286 -7.62 -16.68 -1.83
N LEU A 287 -6.47 -17.08 -1.27
CA LEU A 287 -5.16 -16.92 -1.90
C LEU A 287 -4.96 -17.77 -3.16
N LEU A 288 -5.31 -19.06 -3.08
CA LEU A 288 -5.01 -20.04 -4.13
C LEU A 288 -6.17 -20.21 -5.11
N ASP A 289 -7.41 -20.12 -4.65
CA ASP A 289 -8.58 -20.49 -5.44
C ASP A 289 -9.27 -19.28 -6.09
N TYR A 290 -9.00 -18.06 -5.59
CA TYR A 290 -9.64 -16.83 -6.10
C TYR A 290 -8.64 -15.79 -6.63
N ILE A 291 -7.67 -15.38 -5.80
CA ILE A 291 -6.68 -14.36 -6.19
C ILE A 291 -5.76 -14.89 -7.29
N PHE A 292 -5.21 -16.10 -7.11
CA PHE A 292 -4.24 -16.66 -8.06
C PHE A 292 -4.83 -16.93 -9.47
N PRO A 293 -6.02 -17.55 -9.61
CA PRO A 293 -6.61 -17.77 -10.94
C PRO A 293 -6.99 -16.45 -11.61
N SER A 294 -7.48 -15.47 -10.86
CA SER A 294 -7.75 -14.12 -11.37
C SER A 294 -6.50 -13.45 -11.93
N LEU A 295 -5.38 -13.54 -11.19
CA LEU A 295 -4.09 -12.99 -11.60
C LEU A 295 -3.53 -13.72 -12.84
N THR A 296 -3.65 -15.04 -12.89
CA THR A 296 -3.21 -15.86 -14.03
C THR A 296 -3.99 -15.52 -15.30
N LYS A 297 -5.32 -15.47 -15.21
CA LYS A 297 -6.21 -15.08 -16.32
C LYS A 297 -5.86 -13.71 -16.89
N ILE A 298 -5.53 -12.76 -16.02
CA ILE A 298 -5.08 -11.42 -16.44
C ILE A 298 -3.77 -11.50 -17.23
N SER A 299 -2.78 -12.25 -16.74
CA SER A 299 -1.49 -12.38 -17.45
C SER A 299 -1.60 -13.12 -18.78
N GLU A 300 -2.49 -14.11 -18.90
CA GLU A 300 -2.73 -14.86 -20.14
C GLU A 300 -3.36 -14.00 -21.23
N ASN A 301 -4.22 -13.05 -20.87
CA ASN A 301 -4.83 -12.10 -21.80
C ASN A 301 -3.84 -11.04 -22.33
N GLY A 302 -2.59 -11.05 -21.86
CA GLY A 302 -1.55 -10.13 -22.27
C GLY A 302 -1.63 -8.76 -21.60
N TYR A 303 -0.58 -7.95 -21.80
CA TYR A 303 -0.44 -6.65 -21.16
C TYR A 303 -0.76 -5.51 -22.15
N PRO A 304 -1.87 -4.77 -21.99
CA PRO A 304 -2.23 -3.72 -22.95
C PRO A 304 -1.26 -2.52 -22.92
N ASN A 305 -0.59 -2.28 -21.79
CA ASN A 305 0.39 -1.20 -21.66
C ASN A 305 1.41 -1.49 -20.53
N SER A 306 2.51 -0.73 -20.49
CA SER A 306 3.57 -0.91 -19.48
C SER A 306 3.10 -0.71 -18.03
N ILE A 307 2.08 0.12 -17.80
CA ILE A 307 1.54 0.37 -16.45
C ILE A 307 0.80 -0.87 -15.94
N SER A 308 -0.08 -1.45 -16.76
CA SER A 308 -0.79 -2.70 -16.45
C SER A 308 0.18 -3.88 -16.29
N LYS A 309 1.22 -3.95 -17.13
CA LYS A 309 2.31 -4.93 -16.98
C LYS A 309 3.01 -4.79 -15.62
N LEU A 310 3.45 -3.57 -15.28
CA LEU A 310 4.12 -3.29 -14.01
C LEU A 310 3.23 -3.65 -12.81
N LEU A 311 1.94 -3.30 -12.84
CA LEU A 311 1.02 -3.63 -11.76
C LEU A 311 0.76 -5.14 -11.65
N THR A 312 0.66 -5.85 -12.77
CA THR A 312 0.50 -7.31 -12.78
C THR A 312 1.71 -7.98 -12.14
N VAL A 313 2.92 -7.56 -12.52
CA VAL A 313 4.17 -8.06 -11.94
C VAL A 313 4.28 -7.71 -10.45
N LYS A 314 3.86 -6.51 -10.04
CA LYS A 314 3.74 -6.17 -8.60
C LYS A 314 2.75 -7.07 -7.86
N CYS A 315 1.63 -7.44 -8.49
CA CYS A 315 0.66 -8.37 -7.91
C CYS A 315 1.26 -9.77 -7.72
N TYR A 316 1.98 -10.30 -8.71
CA TYR A 316 2.73 -11.56 -8.55
C TYR A 316 3.78 -11.48 -7.42
N ASN A 317 4.50 -10.38 -7.31
CA ASN A 317 5.49 -10.21 -6.23
C ASN A 317 4.84 -10.19 -4.86
N MET A 318 3.72 -9.47 -4.73
CA MET A 318 2.99 -9.43 -3.46
C MET A 318 2.37 -10.79 -3.13
N TRP A 319 1.80 -11.48 -4.12
CA TRP A 319 1.27 -12.83 -3.95
C TRP A 319 2.37 -13.78 -3.45
N THR A 320 3.50 -13.86 -4.15
CA THR A 320 4.62 -14.74 -3.78
C THR A 320 5.22 -14.37 -2.42
N SER A 321 5.36 -13.08 -2.11
CA SER A 321 5.83 -12.62 -0.80
C SER A 321 4.86 -13.01 0.33
N LYS A 322 3.56 -12.91 0.10
CA LYS A 322 2.53 -13.34 1.06
C LYS A 322 2.50 -14.86 1.23
N THR A 323 2.62 -15.61 0.15
CA THR A 323 2.72 -17.08 0.19
C THR A 323 3.94 -17.53 1.01
N CYS A 324 5.11 -16.92 0.78
CA CYS A 324 6.30 -17.12 1.63
C CYS A 324 6.00 -16.87 3.11
N SER A 325 5.31 -15.76 3.42
CA SER A 325 4.98 -15.38 4.79
C SER A 325 3.98 -16.34 5.45
N CYS A 326 3.01 -16.85 4.68
CA CYS A 326 2.06 -17.86 5.13
C CYS A 326 2.76 -19.19 5.45
N LEU A 327 3.65 -19.65 4.57
CA LEU A 327 4.44 -20.87 4.79
C LEU A 327 5.33 -20.77 6.03
N LYS A 328 5.99 -19.62 6.23
CA LYS A 328 6.83 -19.33 7.42
C LYS A 328 6.03 -19.29 8.72
N SER A 329 4.78 -18.83 8.66
CA SER A 329 3.92 -18.73 9.84
C SER A 329 3.17 -20.04 10.13
N GLU A 330 3.43 -21.10 9.35
CA GLU A 330 2.82 -22.44 9.48
C GLU A 330 1.28 -22.46 9.46
N VAL A 331 0.65 -21.42 8.89
CA VAL A 331 -0.81 -21.31 8.75
C VAL A 331 -1.38 -22.09 7.57
N VAL A 332 -0.51 -22.64 6.71
CA VAL A 332 -0.86 -23.33 5.47
C VAL A 332 -0.99 -24.84 5.71
N SER A 333 -2.12 -25.42 5.29
CA SER A 333 -2.37 -26.86 5.38
C SER A 333 -1.49 -27.70 4.45
N ASP A 334 -1.32 -28.98 4.74
CA ASP A 334 -0.51 -29.90 3.92
C ASP A 334 -1.02 -30.02 2.47
N LYS A 335 -2.35 -30.00 2.29
CA LYS A 335 -2.96 -29.98 0.95
C LYS A 335 -2.52 -28.75 0.17
N GLN A 336 -2.59 -27.56 0.78
CA GLN A 336 -2.16 -26.31 0.15
C GLN A 336 -0.64 -26.31 -0.10
N ARG A 337 0.17 -26.86 0.81
CA ARG A 337 1.63 -27.01 0.63
C ARG A 337 1.97 -27.84 -0.61
N SER A 338 1.26 -28.93 -0.86
CA SER A 338 1.50 -29.78 -2.03
C SER A 338 1.28 -29.03 -3.36
N LEU A 339 0.33 -28.08 -3.41
CA LEU A 339 0.05 -27.25 -4.60
C LEU A 339 1.13 -26.18 -4.85
N LEU A 340 1.90 -25.84 -3.82
CA LEU A 340 2.96 -24.83 -3.86
C LEU A 340 4.35 -25.44 -4.15
N CYS A 341 4.42 -26.75 -4.36
CA CYS A 341 5.64 -27.43 -4.77
C CYS A 341 5.95 -27.21 -6.26
N GLY A 342 7.21 -27.44 -6.62
CA GLY A 342 7.74 -27.19 -7.96
C GLY A 342 7.25 -28.26 -8.93
N GLY A 343 6.95 -27.87 -10.16
CA GLY A 343 6.26 -28.71 -11.14
C GLY A 343 4.74 -28.80 -10.93
N GLY A 344 4.20 -28.03 -9.98
CA GLY A 344 2.77 -27.78 -9.88
C GLY A 344 2.33 -26.63 -10.78
N GLN A 345 1.07 -26.65 -11.21
CA GLN A 345 0.48 -25.64 -12.13
C GLN A 345 0.66 -24.20 -11.64
N ILE A 346 0.57 -23.97 -10.32
CA ILE A 346 0.75 -22.64 -9.72
C ILE A 346 2.17 -22.13 -9.96
N ILE A 347 3.17 -22.93 -9.59
CA ILE A 347 4.58 -22.55 -9.77
C ILE A 347 4.91 -22.39 -11.25
N ASP A 348 4.44 -23.28 -12.11
CA ASP A 348 4.70 -23.20 -13.54
C ASP A 348 4.11 -21.93 -14.18
N SER A 349 2.90 -21.53 -13.78
CA SER A 349 2.28 -20.27 -14.22
C SER A 349 3.08 -19.05 -13.77
N ILE A 350 3.52 -19.00 -12.51
CA ILE A 350 4.36 -17.90 -11.99
C ILE A 350 5.69 -17.85 -12.75
N MET A 351 6.31 -19.01 -12.98
CA MET A 351 7.56 -19.09 -13.72
C MET A 351 7.40 -18.64 -15.18
N SER A 352 6.29 -18.99 -15.83
CA SER A 352 5.94 -18.46 -17.16
C SER A 352 5.89 -16.94 -17.19
N CYS A 353 5.28 -16.32 -16.17
CA CYS A 353 5.28 -14.87 -16.01
C CYS A 353 6.71 -14.32 -15.90
N VAL A 354 7.56 -14.89 -15.04
CA VAL A 354 8.95 -14.48 -14.87
C VAL A 354 9.71 -14.55 -16.19
N TRP A 355 9.62 -15.65 -16.93
CA TRP A 355 10.27 -15.83 -18.23
C TRP A 355 9.81 -14.84 -19.30
N THR A 356 8.58 -14.35 -19.18
CA THR A 356 8.05 -13.36 -20.11
C THR A 356 8.59 -11.96 -19.84
N VAL A 357 8.93 -11.62 -18.58
CA VAL A 357 9.21 -10.23 -18.17
C VAL A 357 10.63 -9.99 -17.64
N TRP A 358 11.44 -11.03 -17.42
CA TRP A 358 12.81 -10.92 -16.90
C TRP A 358 13.80 -10.15 -17.79
N GLU A 359 13.49 -9.98 -19.08
CA GLU A 359 14.26 -9.15 -20.03
C GLU A 359 13.51 -7.90 -20.48
N ASP A 360 12.45 -7.51 -19.76
CA ASP A 360 11.67 -6.31 -20.09
C ASP A 360 12.56 -5.06 -20.12
N THR A 361 12.27 -4.11 -21.01
CA THR A 361 13.05 -2.88 -21.14
C THR A 361 13.01 -2.02 -19.88
N THR A 362 11.98 -2.17 -19.05
CA THR A 362 11.80 -1.44 -17.80
C THR A 362 12.58 -2.11 -16.66
N ASP A 363 13.59 -1.44 -16.14
CA ASP A 363 14.46 -1.94 -15.07
C ASP A 363 13.68 -2.42 -13.83
N VAL A 364 12.66 -1.65 -13.43
CA VAL A 364 11.83 -2.00 -12.27
C VAL A 364 11.11 -3.33 -12.47
N ILE A 365 10.65 -3.64 -13.69
CA ILE A 365 9.99 -4.92 -13.99
C ILE A 365 10.99 -6.08 -13.88
N ARG A 366 12.22 -5.91 -14.39
CA ARG A 366 13.28 -6.93 -14.28
C ARG A 366 13.67 -7.21 -12.83
N ILE A 367 13.80 -6.16 -12.02
CA ILE A 367 14.11 -6.30 -10.59
C ILE A 367 13.01 -7.08 -9.88
N ILE A 368 11.74 -6.73 -10.10
CA ILE A 368 10.62 -7.44 -9.49
C ILE A 368 10.53 -8.90 -9.99
N ALA A 369 10.82 -9.15 -11.27
CA ALA A 369 10.87 -10.52 -11.81
C ALA A 369 11.87 -11.40 -11.06
N ARG A 370 13.05 -10.84 -10.73
CA ARG A 370 14.06 -11.52 -9.92
C ARG A 370 13.58 -11.80 -8.49
N GLU A 371 12.87 -10.86 -7.86
CA GLU A 371 12.28 -11.06 -6.52
C GLU A 371 11.20 -12.15 -6.54
N ILE A 372 10.34 -12.17 -7.57
CA ILE A 372 9.32 -13.22 -7.76
C ILE A 372 10.01 -14.58 -7.88
N PHE A 373 11.05 -14.68 -8.71
CA PHE A 373 11.80 -15.92 -8.86
C PHE A 373 12.43 -16.38 -7.55
N GLU A 374 13.08 -15.48 -6.82
CA GLU A 374 13.63 -15.78 -5.49
C GLU A 374 12.55 -16.31 -4.53
N ASN A 375 11.38 -15.67 -4.53
CA ASN A 375 10.26 -16.10 -3.71
C ASN A 375 9.71 -17.46 -4.15
N VAL A 376 9.66 -17.78 -5.45
CA VAL A 376 9.28 -19.11 -5.93
C VAL A 376 10.21 -20.18 -5.36
N LEU A 377 11.53 -19.95 -5.38
CA LEU A 377 12.47 -20.89 -4.79
C LEU A 377 12.26 -21.06 -3.28
N LYS A 378 11.99 -19.97 -2.56
CA LYS A 378 11.66 -19.99 -1.12
C LYS A 378 10.36 -20.74 -0.84
N ILE A 379 9.30 -20.48 -1.63
CA ILE A 379 8.01 -21.17 -1.52
C ILE A 379 8.23 -22.67 -1.69
N HIS A 380 8.92 -23.05 -2.76
CA HIS A 380 9.22 -24.44 -3.07
C HIS A 380 9.98 -25.13 -1.93
N THR A 381 11.08 -24.54 -1.46
CA THR A 381 11.92 -25.10 -0.38
C THR A 381 11.22 -25.16 0.97
N MET A 382 10.26 -24.28 1.24
CA MET A 382 9.45 -24.32 2.47
C MET A 382 8.26 -25.28 2.38
N ALA A 383 7.72 -25.49 1.17
CA ALA A 383 6.61 -26.39 0.92
C ALA A 383 7.07 -27.84 0.78
N ASN A 384 8.24 -28.06 0.18
CA ASN A 384 8.84 -29.36 -0.06
C ASN A 384 9.81 -29.73 1.08
N SER A 385 9.75 -30.97 1.55
CA SER A 385 10.62 -31.48 2.62
C SER A 385 11.80 -32.31 2.10
N SER A 386 11.99 -32.43 0.78
CA SER A 386 13.09 -33.23 0.22
C SER A 386 14.47 -32.56 0.39
N ASP A 387 15.53 -33.37 0.39
CA ASP A 387 16.91 -32.87 0.35
C ASP A 387 17.14 -32.08 -0.95
N ILE A 388 17.63 -30.85 -0.80
CA ILE A 388 18.00 -29.91 -1.87
C ILE A 388 18.89 -30.60 -2.91
N ARG A 389 19.77 -31.52 -2.49
CA ARG A 389 20.67 -32.25 -3.40
C ARG A 389 19.93 -33.13 -4.39
N THR A 390 18.79 -33.69 -3.99
CA THR A 390 17.98 -34.61 -4.79
C THR A 390 16.76 -33.94 -5.41
N ASP A 391 16.61 -32.63 -5.21
CA ASP A 391 15.43 -31.90 -5.63
C ASP A 391 15.38 -31.75 -7.16
N ILE A 392 14.43 -32.46 -7.78
CA ILE A 392 14.28 -32.53 -9.23
C ILE A 392 13.92 -31.17 -9.82
N PHE A 393 13.10 -30.37 -9.12
CA PHE A 393 12.69 -29.06 -9.60
C PHE A 393 13.89 -28.11 -9.66
N LEU A 394 14.67 -28.04 -8.57
CA LEU A 394 15.86 -27.19 -8.49
C LEU A 394 16.94 -27.62 -9.50
N GLN A 395 17.16 -28.93 -9.69
CA GLN A 395 18.09 -29.44 -10.69
C GLN A 395 17.65 -29.10 -12.11
N ASN A 396 16.37 -29.28 -12.45
CA ASN A 396 15.85 -28.96 -13.78
C ASN A 396 15.94 -27.46 -14.06
N LEU A 397 15.66 -26.62 -13.07
CA LEU A 397 15.74 -25.18 -13.21
C LEU A 397 17.19 -24.69 -13.40
N THR A 398 18.13 -25.30 -12.67
CA THR A 398 19.57 -25.06 -12.82
C THR A 398 20.02 -25.44 -14.23
N LYS A 399 19.65 -26.63 -14.71
CA LYS A 399 19.96 -27.09 -16.07
C LYS A 399 19.38 -26.15 -17.13
N LYS A 400 18.10 -25.77 -17.01
CA LYS A 400 17.45 -24.84 -17.94
C LYS A 400 18.20 -23.52 -18.03
N LEU A 401 18.55 -22.92 -16.89
CA LEU A 401 19.28 -21.64 -16.91
C LEU A 401 20.70 -21.80 -17.46
N ILE A 402 21.41 -22.87 -17.15
CA ILE A 402 22.80 -23.05 -17.61
C ILE A 402 22.85 -23.38 -19.11
N PHE A 403 22.05 -24.35 -19.56
CA PHE A 403 22.17 -24.97 -20.88
C PHE A 403 21.20 -24.41 -21.92
N ASP A 404 19.96 -24.08 -21.55
CA ASP A 404 18.93 -23.68 -22.52
C ASP A 404 18.89 -22.17 -22.74
N VAL A 405 19.28 -21.39 -21.73
CA VAL A 405 19.26 -19.92 -21.79
C VAL A 405 20.62 -19.40 -22.22
N SER A 406 20.64 -18.54 -23.24
CA SER A 406 21.85 -17.87 -23.72
C SER A 406 22.57 -17.10 -22.62
N TRP A 407 23.90 -17.15 -22.62
CA TRP A 407 24.76 -16.36 -21.74
C TRP A 407 24.71 -14.85 -22.02
N SER A 408 24.19 -14.45 -23.18
CA SER A 408 23.89 -13.04 -23.48
C SER A 408 22.65 -12.51 -22.76
N SER A 409 21.87 -13.38 -22.10
CA SER A 409 20.66 -12.98 -21.38
C SER A 409 21.01 -12.28 -20.08
N LYS A 410 20.59 -11.02 -19.94
CA LYS A 410 20.84 -10.22 -18.71
C LYS A 410 20.08 -10.78 -17.51
N GLY A 411 18.88 -11.30 -17.73
CA GLY A 411 18.03 -11.88 -16.69
C GLY A 411 18.65 -13.12 -16.05
N LYS A 412 19.39 -13.92 -16.81
CA LYS A 412 20.02 -15.18 -16.39
C LYS A 412 20.87 -15.04 -15.13
N TYR A 413 21.74 -14.03 -15.05
CA TYR A 413 22.71 -13.87 -13.96
C TYR A 413 22.03 -13.67 -12.60
N GLY A 414 20.98 -12.86 -12.55
CA GLY A 414 20.22 -12.65 -11.31
C GLY A 414 19.51 -13.92 -10.83
N MET A 415 18.93 -14.70 -11.75
CA MET A 415 18.25 -15.95 -11.41
C MET A 415 19.24 -17.04 -10.98
N LEU A 416 20.38 -17.14 -11.66
CA LEU A 416 21.46 -18.05 -11.27
C LEU A 416 22.02 -17.70 -9.89
N SER A 417 22.21 -16.40 -9.58
CA SER A 417 22.67 -15.96 -8.26
C SER A 417 21.72 -16.43 -7.16
N ASN A 418 20.40 -16.29 -7.38
CA ASN A 418 19.38 -16.77 -6.45
C ASN A 418 19.41 -18.30 -6.26
N LEU A 419 19.68 -19.07 -7.32
CA LEU A 419 19.85 -20.53 -7.20
C LEU A 419 21.11 -20.91 -6.43
N VAL A 420 22.23 -20.23 -6.68
CA VAL A 420 23.49 -20.46 -5.94
C VAL A 420 23.29 -20.21 -4.46
N GLN A 421 22.51 -19.20 -4.07
CA GLN A 421 22.22 -18.92 -2.66
C GLN A 421 21.45 -20.05 -1.97
N ILE A 422 20.66 -20.84 -2.71
CA ILE A 422 19.82 -21.91 -2.15
C ILE A 422 20.50 -23.29 -2.27
N ILE A 423 21.04 -23.61 -3.43
CA ILE A 423 21.67 -24.91 -3.72
C ILE A 423 23.12 -24.93 -3.24
N GLY A 424 23.81 -23.79 -3.27
CA GLY A 424 25.23 -23.67 -2.98
C GLY A 424 26.09 -23.76 -4.24
N THR A 425 27.21 -23.05 -4.23
CA THR A 425 28.15 -22.95 -5.36
C THR A 425 28.76 -24.30 -5.73
N GLU A 426 29.07 -25.14 -4.74
CA GLU A 426 29.73 -26.42 -4.95
C GLU A 426 28.92 -27.36 -5.85
N LEU A 427 27.64 -27.54 -5.55
CA LEU A 427 26.76 -28.45 -6.30
C LEU A 427 26.50 -27.96 -7.73
N ILE A 428 26.46 -26.65 -7.94
CA ILE A 428 26.29 -26.06 -9.28
C ILE A 428 27.56 -26.23 -10.11
N LEU A 429 28.74 -26.01 -9.53
CA LEU A 429 30.03 -26.23 -10.21
C LEU A 429 30.28 -27.70 -10.53
N GLN A 430 29.80 -28.63 -9.68
CA GLN A 430 29.86 -30.06 -9.97
C GLN A 430 29.04 -30.45 -11.22
N GLN A 431 27.97 -29.70 -11.53
CA GLN A 431 27.16 -29.93 -12.72
C GLN A 431 27.80 -29.35 -13.99
N THR A 432 28.62 -28.31 -13.87
CA THR A 432 29.32 -27.67 -14.99
C THR A 432 30.69 -27.16 -14.56
N SER A 433 31.74 -27.94 -14.79
CA SER A 433 33.12 -27.59 -14.42
C SER A 433 33.63 -26.31 -15.09
N ASP A 434 33.13 -26.01 -16.29
CA ASP A 434 33.60 -24.88 -17.10
C ASP A 434 32.83 -23.57 -16.79
N LEU A 435 31.87 -23.60 -15.87
CA LEU A 435 30.98 -22.49 -15.57
C LEU A 435 31.73 -21.21 -15.22
N SER A 436 32.76 -21.32 -14.37
CA SER A 436 33.59 -20.18 -13.97
C SER A 436 34.31 -19.54 -15.16
N SER A 437 34.80 -20.36 -16.11
CA SER A 437 35.48 -19.86 -17.32
C SER A 437 34.50 -19.15 -18.27
N ILE A 438 33.28 -19.69 -18.40
CA ILE A 438 32.22 -19.11 -19.22
C ILE A 438 31.84 -17.74 -18.65
N ILE A 439 31.58 -17.65 -17.35
CA ILE A 439 31.22 -16.39 -16.68
C ILE A 439 32.32 -15.34 -16.84
N LEU A 440 33.59 -15.70 -16.60
CA LEU A 440 34.73 -14.81 -16.78
C LEU A 440 34.86 -14.32 -18.24
N SER A 441 34.57 -15.16 -19.22
CA SER A 441 34.54 -14.75 -20.63
C SER A 441 33.47 -13.70 -20.90
N GLN A 442 32.28 -13.83 -20.29
CA GLN A 442 31.18 -12.88 -20.47
C GLN A 442 31.42 -11.54 -19.75
N MET A 443 32.23 -11.52 -18.68
CA MET A 443 32.64 -10.26 -18.04
C MET A 443 33.42 -9.33 -18.96
N SER A 444 34.08 -9.87 -20.00
CA SER A 444 34.78 -9.06 -20.99
C SER A 444 33.83 -8.24 -21.88
N GLU A 445 32.56 -8.61 -21.93
CA GLU A 445 31.53 -7.89 -22.66
C GLU A 445 30.95 -6.75 -21.81
N HIS A 446 31.23 -5.51 -22.19
CA HIS A 446 30.84 -4.30 -21.44
C HIS A 446 29.32 -4.21 -21.16
N ALA A 447 28.48 -4.75 -22.05
CA ALA A 447 27.02 -4.75 -21.88
C ALA A 447 26.51 -5.74 -20.82
N LEU A 448 27.32 -6.74 -20.45
CA LEU A 448 26.99 -7.80 -19.50
C LEU A 448 27.77 -7.67 -18.18
N ALA A 449 28.92 -7.01 -18.17
CA ALA A 449 29.82 -6.89 -17.02
C ALA A 449 29.11 -6.50 -15.70
N CYS A 450 28.20 -5.53 -15.72
CA CYS A 450 27.43 -5.11 -14.54
C CYS A 450 26.45 -6.18 -14.03
N HIS A 451 25.94 -7.04 -14.90
CA HIS A 451 25.04 -8.13 -14.53
C HIS A 451 25.82 -9.35 -14.07
N VAL A 452 26.92 -9.66 -14.76
CA VAL A 452 27.79 -10.78 -14.45
C VAL A 452 28.48 -10.58 -13.09
N SER A 453 28.91 -9.36 -12.77
CA SER A 453 29.54 -9.04 -11.47
C SER A 453 28.61 -9.15 -10.25
N THR A 454 27.29 -9.20 -10.47
CA THR A 454 26.32 -9.45 -9.39
C THR A 454 26.05 -10.93 -9.12
N PHE A 455 26.48 -11.81 -10.02
CA PHE A 455 26.57 -13.25 -9.80
C PHE A 455 27.89 -13.55 -9.09
#